data_AF-A0A8J8CBV4-F1
#
_entry.id   AF-A0A8J8CBV4-F1
#
_cell.length_a   1.000
_cell.length_b   1.000
_cell.length_c   1.000
_cell.angle_alpha   90.00
_cell.angle_beta   90.00
_cell.angle_gamma   90.00
#
_symmetry.space_group_name_H-M   'P 1'
#
loop_
_entity.id
_entity.type
_entity.pdbx_description
1 polymer ?
#
loop_
_entity_poly.entity_id
_entity_poly.type
_entity_poly.pdbx_seq_one_letter_code
_entity_poly.pdbx_strand_id
1 'polypeptide(L)'
;MGVNIAPILEKDSIELESLAGRVIAIDAYNAIYQFVSAIRQPDGRPLSDTGGRPTSHLMGLLHRNSRLMLAGIRPVYVFDGIPNILKSGTLEKRKEAKIRAEAKYAEAIEKKDMEKAHSYAMQTSRLTEEIITESMRMLDLLGIPYLTAPEDGEAQASVMAARGDVWAIGSQDFDSLLFGAPRCVRNLTLSSRRKMPGSRTYREIGVEMVSLDANLRRLEITREQLVDLAILVGTDFNEGAEGIGPKKALKIVREKGKIENTPYLAEIGEKTVEEVRSIFLRPKFIEEYRLEWKKPQREELIEFLCREHDFSVETVSKVVDSLSAVDIVSQQSLDKWS
;
A
#
# COMPACT_ATOMS: atom_id res chain seq x y z
N MET A 1 6.38 -0.34 5.96
CA MET A 1 6.54 1.05 6.43
C MET A 1 5.56 1.19 7.59
N GLY A 2 5.35 2.37 8.17
CA GLY A 2 4.25 2.57 9.11
C GLY A 2 4.39 1.97 10.51
N VAL A 3 3.30 2.04 11.28
CA VAL A 3 3.26 1.73 12.70
C VAL A 3 3.25 0.21 12.94
N ASN A 4 4.14 -0.28 13.80
CA ASN A 4 4.24 -1.70 14.12
C ASN A 4 3.14 -2.17 15.09
N ILE A 5 1.86 -2.03 14.74
CA ILE A 5 0.73 -2.55 15.54
C ILE A 5 0.24 -3.93 15.10
N ALA A 6 0.85 -4.51 14.07
CA ALA A 6 0.51 -5.84 13.56
C ALA A 6 0.39 -6.94 14.65
N PRO A 7 1.26 -7.01 15.68
CA PRO A 7 1.21 -8.10 16.67
C PRO A 7 -0.02 -8.10 17.58
N ILE A 8 -0.80 -7.02 17.61
CA ILE A 8 -2.03 -6.93 18.42
C ILE A 8 -3.30 -7.03 17.57
N LEU A 9 -3.20 -7.06 16.25
CA LEU A 9 -4.34 -7.09 15.34
C LEU A 9 -4.65 -8.53 14.91
N GLU A 10 -5.94 -8.86 14.89
CA GLU A 10 -6.46 -10.07 14.25
C GLU A 10 -6.77 -9.78 12.78
N LYS A 11 -6.55 -10.80 11.95
CA LYS A 11 -6.66 -10.74 10.50
C LYS A 11 -7.41 -11.97 10.02
N ASP A 12 -8.39 -11.76 9.17
CA ASP A 12 -9.15 -12.82 8.56
C ASP A 12 -8.51 -13.21 7.23
N SER A 13 -8.32 -14.51 6.99
CA SER A 13 -7.95 -15.01 5.67
C SER A 13 -9.21 -15.04 4.80
N ILE A 14 -9.16 -14.38 3.65
CA ILE A 14 -10.28 -14.33 2.70
C ILE A 14 -9.81 -14.74 1.30
N GLU A 15 -10.75 -15.21 0.49
CA GLU A 15 -10.52 -15.48 -0.92
C GLU A 15 -10.72 -14.20 -1.75
N LEU A 16 -9.97 -14.04 -2.83
CA LEU A 16 -10.04 -12.84 -3.67
C LEU A 16 -11.43 -12.68 -4.29
N GLU A 17 -12.04 -13.79 -4.66
CA GLU A 17 -13.35 -13.90 -5.31
C GLU A 17 -14.47 -13.42 -4.38
N SER A 18 -14.27 -13.45 -3.06
CA SER A 18 -15.23 -12.89 -2.08
C SER A 18 -15.34 -11.36 -2.15
N LEU A 19 -14.42 -10.71 -2.85
CA LEU A 19 -14.38 -9.26 -3.06
C LEU A 19 -15.03 -8.83 -4.39
N ALA A 20 -15.64 -9.76 -5.14
CA ALA A 20 -16.36 -9.43 -6.37
C ALA A 20 -17.43 -8.34 -6.14
N GLY A 21 -17.52 -7.38 -7.07
CA GLY A 21 -18.40 -6.22 -7.00
C GLY A 21 -17.91 -5.08 -6.09
N ARG A 22 -16.90 -5.33 -5.24
CA ARG A 22 -16.37 -4.33 -4.30
C ARG A 22 -15.46 -3.33 -5.01
N VAL A 23 -15.57 -2.08 -4.59
CA VAL A 23 -14.62 -1.02 -4.93
C VAL A 23 -13.53 -0.98 -3.86
N ILE A 24 -12.27 -1.01 -4.25
CA ILE A 24 -11.14 -0.98 -3.31
C ILE A 24 -10.22 0.18 -3.67
N ALA A 25 -9.97 1.08 -2.71
CA ALA A 25 -8.98 2.14 -2.87
C ALA A 25 -7.59 1.60 -2.55
N ILE A 26 -6.70 1.60 -3.54
CA ILE A 26 -5.33 1.09 -3.43
C ILE A 26 -4.39 2.27 -3.17
N ASP A 27 -3.58 2.18 -2.13
CA ASP A 27 -2.45 3.09 -1.94
C ASP A 27 -1.46 2.89 -3.10
N ALA A 28 -1.33 3.90 -3.96
CA ALA A 28 -0.54 3.81 -5.17
C ALA A 28 0.95 3.69 -4.87
N TYR A 29 1.48 4.46 -3.92
CA TYR A 29 2.91 4.46 -3.60
C TYR A 29 3.29 3.11 -2.98
N ASN A 30 2.46 2.59 -2.08
CA ASN A 30 2.65 1.27 -1.48
C ASN A 30 2.61 0.15 -2.55
N ALA A 31 1.62 0.19 -3.46
CA ALA A 31 1.48 -0.80 -4.53
C ALA A 31 2.64 -0.76 -5.54
N ILE A 32 3.00 0.43 -6.04
CA ILE A 32 4.08 0.61 -7.02
C ILE A 32 5.42 0.22 -6.39
N TYR A 33 5.67 0.59 -5.13
CA TYR A 33 6.87 0.18 -4.43
C TYR A 33 6.98 -1.35 -4.30
N GLN A 34 5.86 -2.04 -4.05
CA GLN A 34 5.84 -3.51 -4.04
C GLN A 34 6.18 -4.10 -5.41
N PHE A 35 5.70 -3.52 -6.51
CA PHE A 35 6.04 -3.99 -7.85
C PHE A 35 7.53 -3.81 -8.14
N VAL A 36 8.09 -2.62 -7.88
CA VAL A 36 9.51 -2.34 -8.13
C VAL A 36 10.45 -3.18 -7.24
N SER A 37 10.03 -3.46 -6.00
CA SER A 37 10.82 -4.29 -5.09
C SER A 37 10.70 -5.78 -5.39
N ALA A 38 9.53 -6.29 -5.75
CA ALA A 38 9.29 -7.72 -5.94
C ALA A 38 9.57 -8.22 -7.37
N ILE A 39 9.31 -7.41 -8.39
CA ILE A 39 9.45 -7.80 -9.80
C ILE A 39 10.84 -7.42 -10.27
N ARG A 40 11.75 -8.40 -10.25
CA ARG A 40 13.17 -8.24 -10.55
C ARG A 40 13.68 -9.39 -11.38
N GLN A 41 14.79 -9.15 -12.07
CA GLN A 41 15.55 -10.19 -12.76
C GLN A 41 16.14 -11.18 -11.74
N PRO A 42 16.51 -12.41 -12.17
CA PRO A 42 17.10 -13.41 -11.28
C PRO A 42 18.36 -12.94 -10.54
N ASP A 43 19.09 -11.99 -11.12
CA ASP A 43 20.29 -11.38 -10.54
C ASP A 43 19.98 -10.27 -9.52
N GLY A 44 18.71 -9.95 -9.30
CA GLY A 44 18.25 -8.91 -8.39
C GLY A 44 18.18 -7.52 -8.99
N ARG A 45 18.57 -7.31 -10.26
CA ARG A 45 18.38 -6.02 -10.93
C ARG A 45 16.88 -5.75 -11.18
N PRO A 46 16.44 -4.49 -11.20
CA PRO A 46 15.10 -4.14 -11.68
C PRO A 46 14.84 -4.73 -13.07
N LEU A 47 13.59 -5.06 -13.35
CA LEU A 47 13.19 -5.31 -14.73
C LEU A 47 13.27 -3.97 -15.46
N SER A 48 13.93 -3.96 -16.62
CA SER A 48 14.14 -2.76 -17.42
C SER A 48 13.95 -3.06 -18.89
N ASP A 49 13.64 -2.01 -19.65
CA ASP A 49 13.64 -2.05 -21.12
C ASP A 49 15.07 -2.00 -21.70
N THR A 50 15.19 -2.00 -23.04
CA THR A 50 16.50 -1.93 -23.72
C THR A 50 17.24 -0.62 -23.46
N GLY A 51 16.53 0.45 -23.13
CA GLY A 51 17.08 1.74 -22.72
C GLY A 51 17.52 1.80 -21.25
N GLY A 52 17.28 0.74 -20.48
CA GLY A 52 17.62 0.67 -19.05
C GLY A 52 16.58 1.32 -18.13
N ARG A 53 15.44 1.80 -18.64
CA ARG A 53 14.37 2.37 -17.82
C ARG A 53 13.66 1.25 -17.06
N PRO A 54 13.38 1.39 -15.76
CA PRO A 54 12.65 0.39 -15.00
C PRO A 54 11.25 0.16 -15.59
N THR A 55 10.81 -1.09 -15.68
CA THR A 55 9.47 -1.47 -16.18
C THR A 55 8.68 -2.37 -15.21
N SER A 56 9.26 -2.65 -14.05
CA SER A 56 8.65 -3.47 -12.99
C SER A 56 7.27 -2.96 -12.56
N HIS A 57 7.09 -1.63 -12.45
CA HIS A 57 5.81 -1.02 -12.08
C HIS A 57 4.74 -1.25 -13.14
N LEU A 58 5.08 -1.09 -14.43
CA LEU A 58 4.16 -1.28 -15.55
C LEU A 58 3.68 -2.73 -15.64
N MET A 59 4.61 -3.69 -15.54
CA MET A 59 4.25 -5.10 -15.54
C MET A 59 3.40 -5.47 -14.32
N GLY A 60 3.75 -4.92 -13.16
CA GLY A 60 2.98 -5.09 -11.93
C GLY A 60 1.56 -4.57 -12.05
N LEU A 61 1.39 -3.34 -12.55
CA LEU A 61 0.09 -2.70 -12.76
C LEU A 61 -0.76 -3.46 -13.77
N LEU A 62 -0.19 -3.88 -14.91
CA LEU A 62 -0.92 -4.62 -15.94
C LEU A 62 -1.50 -5.92 -15.39
N HIS A 63 -0.64 -6.80 -14.87
CA HIS A 63 -1.08 -8.13 -14.43
C HIS A 63 -1.91 -8.08 -13.16
N ARG A 64 -1.58 -7.16 -12.24
CA ARG A 64 -2.32 -7.04 -10.99
C ARG A 64 -3.72 -6.54 -11.23
N ASN A 65 -3.87 -5.44 -11.95
CA ASN A 65 -5.19 -4.88 -12.21
C ASN A 65 -6.01 -5.83 -13.07
N SER A 66 -5.40 -6.52 -14.04
CA SER A 66 -6.07 -7.61 -14.77
C SER A 66 -6.66 -8.66 -13.83
N ARG A 67 -5.87 -9.18 -12.88
CA ARG A 67 -6.36 -10.17 -11.91
C ARG A 67 -7.49 -9.62 -11.03
N LEU A 68 -7.38 -8.38 -10.53
CA LEU A 68 -8.40 -7.78 -9.67
C LEU A 68 -9.71 -7.58 -10.44
N MET A 69 -9.64 -7.01 -11.65
CA MET A 69 -10.82 -6.74 -12.48
C MET A 69 -11.49 -8.03 -12.96
N LEU A 70 -10.72 -9.06 -13.32
CA LEU A 70 -11.26 -10.38 -13.66
C LEU A 70 -11.93 -11.07 -12.46
N ALA A 71 -11.50 -10.78 -11.23
CA ALA A 71 -12.18 -11.21 -10.00
C ALA A 71 -13.41 -10.35 -9.65
N GLY A 72 -13.78 -9.38 -10.51
CA GLY A 72 -14.92 -8.48 -10.30
C GLY A 72 -14.64 -7.33 -9.33
N ILE A 73 -13.38 -7.11 -8.93
CA ILE A 73 -12.98 -5.99 -8.06
C ILE A 73 -12.78 -4.75 -8.93
N ARG A 74 -13.25 -3.60 -8.43
CA ARG A 74 -13.05 -2.29 -9.07
C ARG A 74 -11.98 -1.50 -8.31
N PRO A 75 -10.71 -1.50 -8.76
CA PRO A 75 -9.65 -0.76 -8.09
C PRO A 75 -9.79 0.75 -8.36
N VAL A 76 -9.50 1.59 -7.39
CA VAL A 76 -9.21 3.03 -7.57
C VAL A 76 -7.87 3.30 -6.90
N TYR A 77 -6.98 4.05 -7.55
CA TYR A 77 -5.67 4.36 -6.97
C TYR A 77 -5.66 5.72 -6.28
N VAL A 78 -4.96 5.81 -5.15
CA VAL A 78 -4.76 7.07 -4.45
C VAL A 78 -3.28 7.33 -4.31
N PHE A 79 -2.81 8.41 -4.95
CA PHE A 79 -1.42 8.86 -4.92
C PHE A 79 -1.21 9.85 -3.76
N ASP A 80 -0.01 9.85 -3.20
CA ASP A 80 0.42 10.86 -2.24
C ASP A 80 0.51 12.24 -2.90
N GLY A 81 0.19 13.26 -2.12
CA GLY A 81 0.39 14.66 -2.45
C GLY A 81 1.71 15.19 -1.90
N ILE A 82 1.67 16.41 -1.36
CA ILE A 82 2.85 17.04 -0.77
C ILE A 82 3.05 16.45 0.63
N PRO A 83 4.21 15.84 0.94
CA PRO A 83 4.46 15.24 2.25
C PRO A 83 4.41 16.28 3.37
N ASN A 84 3.82 15.89 4.51
CA ASN A 84 3.84 16.70 5.72
C ASN A 84 5.29 16.87 6.25
N ILE A 85 5.63 18.08 6.72
CA ILE A 85 6.96 18.42 7.26
C ILE A 85 7.38 17.47 8.38
N LEU A 86 6.44 17.00 9.22
CA LEU A 86 6.71 16.07 10.31
C LEU A 86 7.14 14.67 9.82
N LYS A 87 6.82 14.31 8.57
CA LYS A 87 7.24 13.05 7.93
C LYS A 87 8.69 13.10 7.41
N SER A 88 9.32 14.29 7.41
CA SER A 88 10.68 14.51 6.86
C SER A 88 11.77 13.73 7.60
N GLY A 89 11.70 13.62 8.93
CA GLY A 89 12.66 12.83 9.72
C GLY A 89 12.63 11.34 9.35
N THR A 90 11.45 10.81 9.02
CA THR A 90 11.30 9.42 8.55
C THR A 90 11.84 9.23 7.12
N LEU A 91 11.72 10.24 6.26
CA LEU A 91 12.34 10.24 4.93
C LEU A 91 13.88 10.16 5.03
N GLU A 92 14.49 10.86 5.98
CA GLU A 92 15.94 10.80 6.23
C GLU A 92 16.39 9.42 6.72
N LYS A 93 15.70 8.86 7.74
CA LYS A 93 15.98 7.48 8.20
C LYS A 93 15.82 6.45 7.08
N ARG A 94 14.83 6.63 6.19
CA ARG A 94 14.65 5.80 4.99
C ARG A 94 15.82 5.98 4.01
N LYS A 95 16.30 7.20 3.80
CA LYS A 95 17.46 7.50 2.95
C LYS A 95 18.73 6.82 3.48
N GLU A 96 18.98 6.88 4.78
CA GLU A 96 20.11 6.20 5.42
C GLU A 96 20.02 4.68 5.37
N ALA A 97 18.83 4.11 5.60
CA ALA A 97 18.59 2.68 5.44
C ALA A 97 18.87 2.23 3.99
N LYS A 98 18.48 3.04 3.00
CA LYS A 98 18.75 2.78 1.58
C LYS A 98 20.25 2.85 1.25
N ILE A 99 20.97 3.88 1.72
CA ILE A 99 22.42 3.99 1.50
C ILE A 99 23.15 2.76 2.07
N ARG A 100 22.76 2.32 3.27
CA ARG A 100 23.30 1.10 3.89
C ARG A 100 22.95 -0.16 3.08
N ALA A 101 21.75 -0.24 2.54
CA ALA A 101 21.35 -1.36 1.68
C ALA A 101 22.09 -1.35 0.33
N GLU A 102 22.34 -0.18 -0.27
CA GLU A 102 23.11 -0.01 -1.51
C GLU A 102 24.57 -0.47 -1.32
N ALA A 103 25.21 -0.09 -0.20
CA ALA A 103 26.55 -0.56 0.14
C ALA A 103 26.61 -2.08 0.32
N LYS A 104 25.64 -2.65 1.07
CA LYS A 104 25.54 -4.10 1.28
C LYS A 104 25.20 -4.88 0.00
N TYR A 105 24.45 -4.27 -0.91
CA TYR A 105 24.17 -4.84 -2.23
C TYR A 105 25.44 -4.93 -3.09
N ALA A 106 26.22 -3.84 -3.17
CA ALA A 106 27.48 -3.83 -3.91
C ALA A 106 28.46 -4.90 -3.38
N GLU A 107 28.58 -5.01 -2.05
CA GLU A 107 29.40 -6.03 -1.39
C GLU A 107 28.91 -7.46 -1.69
N ALA A 108 27.58 -7.69 -1.70
CA ALA A 108 27.01 -9.00 -1.99
C ALA A 108 27.20 -9.43 -3.45
N ILE A 109 27.13 -8.48 -4.40
CA ILE A 109 27.43 -8.71 -5.82
C ILE A 109 28.91 -9.06 -6.00
N GLU A 110 29.83 -8.32 -5.35
CA GLU A 110 31.27 -8.61 -5.38
C GLU A 110 31.58 -10.02 -4.85
N LYS A 111 30.89 -10.42 -3.78
CA LYS A 111 31.00 -11.76 -3.17
C LYS A 111 30.23 -12.85 -3.93
N LYS A 112 29.54 -12.52 -5.03
CA LYS A 112 28.67 -13.43 -5.81
C LYS A 112 27.59 -14.14 -4.96
N ASP A 113 27.20 -13.54 -3.84
CA ASP A 113 26.13 -14.03 -2.97
C ASP A 113 24.78 -13.50 -3.50
N MET A 114 24.25 -14.19 -4.51
CA MET A 114 23.06 -13.75 -5.25
C MET A 114 21.80 -13.70 -4.37
N GLU A 115 21.71 -14.50 -3.30
CA GLU A 115 20.57 -14.46 -2.39
C GLU A 115 20.58 -13.20 -1.52
N LYS A 116 21.74 -12.85 -0.95
CA LYS A 116 21.86 -11.59 -0.20
C LYS A 116 21.81 -10.37 -1.11
N ALA A 117 22.40 -10.46 -2.30
CA ALA A 117 22.31 -9.40 -3.30
C ALA A 117 20.84 -9.14 -3.64
N HIS A 118 20.04 -10.17 -3.91
CA HIS A 118 18.62 -10.01 -4.17
C HIS A 118 17.88 -9.34 -3.00
N SER A 119 18.12 -9.80 -1.76
CA SER A 119 17.49 -9.23 -0.56
C SER A 119 17.84 -7.75 -0.35
N TYR A 120 19.11 -7.38 -0.46
CA TYR A 120 19.53 -5.98 -0.32
C TYR A 120 19.05 -5.12 -1.49
N ALA A 121 19.03 -5.67 -2.70
CA ALA A 121 18.53 -4.96 -3.87
C ALA A 121 17.05 -4.56 -3.72
N MET A 122 16.20 -5.42 -3.16
CA MET A 122 14.80 -5.07 -2.88
C MET A 122 14.69 -3.78 -2.04
N GLN A 123 15.60 -3.59 -1.09
CA GLN A 123 15.61 -2.46 -0.15
C GLN A 123 16.14 -1.16 -0.77
N THR A 124 16.83 -1.20 -1.92
CA THR A 124 17.38 -0.02 -2.61
C THR A 124 16.38 0.66 -3.55
N SER A 125 15.21 0.06 -3.80
CA SER A 125 14.20 0.56 -4.74
C SER A 125 13.82 2.03 -4.48
N ARG A 126 13.78 2.84 -5.54
CA ARG A 126 13.35 4.25 -5.50
C ARG A 126 12.11 4.42 -6.39
N LEU A 127 11.14 5.16 -5.89
CA LEU A 127 10.05 5.69 -6.70
C LEU A 127 10.55 7.02 -7.26
N THR A 128 10.79 7.06 -8.56
CA THR A 128 11.13 8.29 -9.28
C THR A 128 9.85 8.96 -9.78
N GLU A 129 9.92 10.25 -10.08
CA GLU A 129 8.81 10.98 -10.71
C GLU A 129 8.38 10.34 -12.04
N GLU A 130 9.35 9.84 -12.82
CA GLU A 130 9.11 9.06 -14.04
C GLU A 130 8.26 7.81 -13.78
N ILE A 131 8.63 6.99 -12.79
CA ILE A 131 7.85 5.78 -12.41
C ILE A 131 6.41 6.16 -12.03
N ILE A 132 6.21 7.24 -11.29
CA ILE A 132 4.87 7.69 -10.87
C ILE A 132 4.08 8.16 -12.09
N THR A 133 4.68 8.97 -12.95
CA THR A 133 4.05 9.52 -14.15
C THR A 133 3.64 8.42 -15.13
N GLU A 134 4.53 7.47 -15.38
CA GLU A 134 4.24 6.29 -16.20
C GLU A 134 3.17 5.39 -15.57
N SER A 135 3.17 5.25 -14.24
CA SER A 135 2.14 4.51 -13.51
C SER A 135 0.76 5.17 -13.68
N MET A 136 0.67 6.49 -13.58
CA MET A 136 -0.57 7.24 -13.81
C MET A 136 -1.04 7.08 -15.26
N ARG A 137 -0.14 7.25 -16.24
CA ARG A 137 -0.43 6.99 -17.66
C ARG A 137 -0.95 5.58 -17.88
N MET A 138 -0.34 4.58 -17.25
CA MET A 138 -0.79 3.19 -17.32
C MET A 138 -2.22 3.01 -16.78
N LEU A 139 -2.56 3.66 -15.67
CA LEU A 139 -3.91 3.61 -15.10
C LEU A 139 -4.95 4.27 -16.00
N ASP A 140 -4.62 5.43 -16.60
CA ASP A 140 -5.47 6.10 -17.59
C ASP A 140 -5.77 5.20 -18.80
N LEU A 141 -4.73 4.54 -19.31
CA LEU A 141 -4.83 3.61 -20.43
C LEU A 141 -5.62 2.34 -20.07
N LEU A 142 -5.53 1.86 -18.83
CA LEU A 142 -6.37 0.77 -18.33
C LEU A 142 -7.81 1.18 -18.04
N GLY A 143 -8.11 2.49 -18.04
CA GLY A 143 -9.42 3.02 -17.67
C GLY A 143 -9.71 2.95 -16.17
N ILE A 144 -8.68 2.95 -15.33
CA ILE A 144 -8.80 2.85 -13.87
C ILE A 144 -8.70 4.26 -13.27
N PRO A 145 -9.69 4.72 -12.48
CA PRO A 145 -9.65 6.02 -11.88
C PRO A 145 -8.55 6.10 -10.82
N TYR A 146 -7.96 7.28 -10.71
CA TYR A 146 -7.06 7.62 -9.62
C TYR A 146 -7.29 9.04 -9.14
N LEU A 147 -6.80 9.35 -7.95
CA LEU A 147 -6.73 10.70 -7.41
C LEU A 147 -5.40 10.93 -6.71
N THR A 148 -5.02 12.20 -6.60
CA THR A 148 -3.87 12.64 -5.82
C THR A 148 -4.38 13.27 -4.53
N ALA A 149 -4.03 12.71 -3.38
CA ALA A 149 -4.40 13.24 -2.08
C ALA A 149 -3.72 14.61 -1.81
N PRO A 150 -4.22 15.41 -0.87
CA PRO A 150 -3.53 16.65 -0.48
C PRO A 150 -2.17 16.38 0.17
N GLU A 151 -2.11 15.33 1.00
CA GLU A 151 -0.90 14.90 1.70
C GLU A 151 -0.70 13.39 1.54
N ASP A 152 -1.39 12.58 2.34
CA ASP A 152 -1.17 11.13 2.41
C ASP A 152 -2.27 10.36 1.66
N GLY A 153 -1.87 9.52 0.71
CA GLY A 153 -2.78 8.71 -0.08
C GLY A 153 -3.50 7.65 0.77
N GLU A 154 -2.83 7.10 1.78
CA GLU A 154 -3.43 6.13 2.70
C GLU A 154 -4.51 6.80 3.56
N ALA A 155 -4.29 8.05 3.98
CA ALA A 155 -5.28 8.83 4.72
C ALA A 155 -6.53 9.12 3.87
N GLN A 156 -6.34 9.63 2.65
CA GLN A 156 -7.42 9.88 1.71
C GLN A 156 -8.22 8.60 1.43
N ALA A 157 -7.54 7.50 1.07
CA ALA A 157 -8.20 6.22 0.79
C ALA A 157 -8.98 5.68 2.02
N SER A 158 -8.45 5.90 3.22
CA SER A 158 -9.12 5.52 4.47
C SER A 158 -10.39 6.33 4.72
N VAL A 159 -10.37 7.63 4.44
CA VAL A 159 -11.56 8.50 4.53
C VAL A 159 -12.60 8.10 3.48
N MET A 160 -12.20 7.80 2.24
CA MET A 160 -13.11 7.30 1.21
C MET A 160 -13.80 6.00 1.67
N ALA A 161 -13.06 5.08 2.29
CA ALA A 161 -13.61 3.83 2.82
C ALA A 161 -14.55 4.08 4.00
N ALA A 162 -14.22 5.01 4.90
CA ALA A 162 -15.06 5.38 6.04
C ALA A 162 -16.37 6.06 5.62
N ARG A 163 -16.36 6.83 4.53
CA ARG A 163 -17.56 7.45 3.92
C ARG A 163 -18.44 6.46 3.15
N GLY A 164 -17.93 5.25 2.90
CA GLY A 164 -18.63 4.23 2.10
C GLY A 164 -18.54 4.44 0.59
N ASP A 165 -17.72 5.39 0.14
CA ASP A 165 -17.47 5.65 -1.29
C ASP A 165 -16.70 4.49 -1.94
N VAL A 166 -15.87 3.81 -1.14
CA VAL A 166 -15.24 2.52 -1.45
C VAL A 166 -15.47 1.54 -0.30
N TRP A 167 -15.34 0.25 -0.56
CA TRP A 167 -15.63 -0.78 0.45
C TRP A 167 -14.51 -0.99 1.47
N ALA A 168 -13.25 -0.85 1.02
CA ALA A 168 -12.05 -1.01 1.81
C ALA A 168 -10.87 -0.28 1.17
N ILE A 169 -9.80 -0.11 1.96
CA ILE A 169 -8.48 0.24 1.44
C ILE A 169 -7.63 -1.01 1.19
N GLY A 170 -6.87 -1.02 0.11
CA GLY A 170 -5.83 -1.99 -0.20
C GLY A 170 -4.45 -1.44 0.14
N SER A 171 -3.86 -1.88 1.26
CA SER A 171 -2.54 -1.43 1.74
C SER A 171 -1.78 -2.58 2.41
N GLN A 172 -0.46 -2.48 2.50
CA GLN A 172 0.39 -3.35 3.33
C GLN A 172 0.78 -2.74 4.67
N ASP A 173 0.38 -1.51 4.96
CA ASP A 173 0.62 -0.91 6.26
C ASP A 173 -0.70 -0.89 7.05
N PHE A 174 -0.63 -0.61 8.36
CA PHE A 174 -1.82 -0.58 9.24
C PHE A 174 -2.25 0.84 9.60
N ASP A 175 -1.58 1.84 9.02
CA ASP A 175 -1.82 3.25 9.30
C ASP A 175 -3.21 3.66 8.83
N SER A 176 -3.72 3.02 7.78
CA SER A 176 -5.13 3.10 7.36
C SER A 176 -6.15 2.88 8.47
N LEU A 177 -5.89 1.95 9.41
CA LEU A 177 -6.78 1.72 10.54
C LEU A 177 -6.76 2.90 11.52
N LEU A 178 -5.60 3.57 11.67
CA LEU A 178 -5.46 4.79 12.47
C LEU A 178 -6.20 5.96 11.81
N PHE A 179 -6.15 6.05 10.48
CA PHE A 179 -6.95 6.98 9.67
C PHE A 179 -8.45 6.62 9.61
N GLY A 180 -8.85 5.49 10.19
CA GLY A 180 -10.25 5.13 10.39
C GLY A 180 -10.87 4.31 9.26
N ALA A 181 -10.06 3.71 8.39
CA ALA A 181 -10.57 2.78 7.39
C ALA A 181 -11.32 1.63 8.10
N PRO A 182 -12.58 1.35 7.76
CA PRO A 182 -13.33 0.28 8.40
C PRO A 182 -12.76 -1.11 8.09
N ARG A 183 -12.11 -1.24 6.91
CA ARG A 183 -11.51 -2.47 6.40
C ARG A 183 -10.21 -2.15 5.68
N CYS A 184 -9.13 -2.85 6.05
CA CYS A 184 -7.88 -2.86 5.32
C CYS A 184 -7.67 -4.26 4.72
N VAL A 185 -7.54 -4.34 3.40
CA VAL A 185 -7.29 -5.59 2.67
C VAL A 185 -5.82 -5.60 2.26
N ARG A 186 -5.11 -6.64 2.66
CA ARG A 186 -3.68 -6.82 2.42
C ARG A 186 -3.46 -7.93 1.42
N ASN A 187 -2.26 -7.95 0.85
CA ASN A 187 -1.80 -8.95 -0.11
C ASN A 187 -2.53 -8.93 -1.46
N LEU A 188 -3.39 -7.93 -1.69
CA LEU A 188 -4.03 -7.72 -3.00
C LEU A 188 -3.02 -7.64 -4.12
N THR A 189 -1.90 -6.94 -3.90
CA THR A 189 -0.82 -6.67 -4.85
C THR A 189 0.27 -7.74 -4.89
N LEU A 190 0.24 -8.74 -3.99
CA LEU A 190 1.27 -9.79 -3.90
C LEU A 190 0.93 -11.01 -4.77
N SER A 191 1.96 -11.66 -5.33
CA SER A 191 1.77 -12.94 -6.01
C SER A 191 1.20 -13.97 -5.03
N SER A 192 0.27 -14.82 -5.50
CA SER A 192 -0.36 -15.86 -4.68
C SER A 192 0.68 -16.84 -4.13
N ARG A 193 1.85 -16.97 -4.77
CA ARG A 193 2.93 -17.85 -4.32
C ARG A 193 4.23 -17.07 -4.19
N ARG A 194 4.83 -17.12 -3.01
CA ARG A 194 6.15 -16.56 -2.73
C ARG A 194 7.14 -17.67 -2.39
N LYS A 195 8.27 -17.69 -3.09
CA LYS A 195 9.41 -18.55 -2.72
C LYS A 195 10.03 -18.01 -1.44
N MET A 196 10.22 -18.88 -0.45
CA MET A 196 10.86 -18.51 0.80
C MET A 196 12.36 -18.26 0.57
N PRO A 197 12.95 -17.17 1.13
CA PRO A 197 14.38 -16.94 1.03
C PRO A 197 15.16 -18.14 1.57
N GLY A 198 16.15 -18.64 0.81
CA GLY A 198 16.97 -19.79 1.19
C GLY A 198 16.27 -21.16 1.17
N SER A 199 15.04 -21.26 0.62
CA SER A 199 14.30 -22.53 0.52
C SER A 199 13.70 -22.75 -0.87
N ARG A 200 13.51 -24.02 -1.25
CA ARG A 200 12.73 -24.42 -2.44
C ARG A 200 11.22 -24.43 -2.18
N THR A 201 10.79 -24.07 -0.97
CA THR A 201 9.38 -24.08 -0.58
C THR A 201 8.69 -22.79 -0.99
N TYR A 202 7.49 -22.93 -1.56
CA TYR A 202 6.59 -21.82 -1.86
C TYR A 202 5.52 -21.73 -0.78
N ARG A 203 5.29 -20.53 -0.25
CA ARG A 203 4.16 -20.26 0.62
C ARG A 203 3.06 -19.58 -0.17
N GLU A 204 1.85 -20.10 -0.05
CA GLU A 204 0.67 -19.44 -0.55
C GLU A 204 0.35 -18.25 0.34
N ILE A 205 0.27 -17.06 -0.25
CA ILE A 205 -0.08 -15.83 0.44
C ILE A 205 -1.55 -15.57 0.11
N GLY A 206 -2.43 -15.90 1.06
CA GLY A 206 -3.84 -15.55 1.00
C GLY A 206 -4.06 -14.04 1.13
N VAL A 207 -5.23 -13.58 0.67
CA VAL A 207 -5.68 -12.21 0.92
C VAL A 207 -6.05 -12.11 2.40
N GLU A 208 -5.54 -11.09 3.08
CA GLU A 208 -5.87 -10.85 4.49
C GLU A 208 -6.82 -9.65 4.56
N MET A 209 -7.84 -9.72 5.40
CA MET A 209 -8.69 -8.59 5.75
C MET A 209 -8.54 -8.27 7.22
N VAL A 210 -8.44 -6.98 7.54
CA VAL A 210 -8.45 -6.47 8.91
C VAL A 210 -9.63 -5.54 9.07
N SER A 211 -10.57 -5.91 9.93
CA SER A 211 -11.69 -5.06 10.34
C SER A 211 -11.26 -4.18 11.51
N LEU A 212 -11.45 -2.87 11.37
CA LEU A 212 -11.20 -1.92 12.45
C LEU A 212 -12.16 -2.17 13.62
N ASP A 213 -13.46 -2.25 13.36
CA ASP A 213 -14.50 -2.43 14.38
C ASP A 213 -14.33 -3.75 15.17
N ALA A 214 -14.08 -4.87 14.49
CA ALA A 214 -13.86 -6.15 15.17
C ALA A 214 -12.63 -6.10 16.09
N ASN A 215 -11.54 -5.47 15.63
CA ASN A 215 -10.33 -5.31 16.43
C ASN A 215 -10.53 -4.34 17.60
N LEU A 216 -11.19 -3.20 17.41
CA LEU A 216 -11.48 -2.26 18.50
C LEU A 216 -12.32 -2.91 19.60
N ARG A 217 -13.37 -3.67 19.22
CA ARG A 217 -14.19 -4.43 20.18
C ARG A 217 -13.39 -5.47 20.94
N ARG A 218 -12.60 -6.28 20.23
CA ARG A 218 -11.78 -7.34 20.85
C ARG A 218 -10.70 -6.77 21.77
N LEU A 219 -10.08 -5.66 21.38
CA LEU A 219 -9.04 -4.98 22.15
C LEU A 219 -9.62 -4.15 23.31
N GLU A 220 -10.93 -3.89 23.27
CA GLU A 220 -11.68 -3.07 24.24
C GLU A 220 -11.15 -1.63 24.31
N ILE A 221 -10.90 -1.03 23.14
CA ILE A 221 -10.38 0.34 23.00
C ILE A 221 -11.13 1.11 21.92
N THR A 222 -11.11 2.43 22.00
CA THR A 222 -11.62 3.32 20.92
C THR A 222 -10.56 3.55 19.84
N ARG A 223 -10.95 4.14 18.72
CA ARG A 223 -10.01 4.53 17.66
C ARG A 223 -9.00 5.58 18.16
N GLU A 224 -9.44 6.54 18.97
CA GLU A 224 -8.56 7.53 19.59
C GLU A 224 -7.51 6.86 20.48
N GLN A 225 -7.91 5.84 21.23
CA GLN A 225 -6.98 5.04 22.04
C GLN A 225 -6.04 4.18 21.18
N LEU A 226 -6.49 3.72 20.01
CA LEU A 226 -5.62 3.04 19.04
C LEU A 226 -4.57 4.00 18.46
N VAL A 227 -4.93 5.27 18.21
CA VAL A 227 -3.99 6.32 17.79
C VAL A 227 -3.00 6.63 18.92
N ASP A 228 -3.46 6.74 20.16
CA ASP A 228 -2.58 6.92 21.33
C ASP A 228 -1.60 5.76 21.48
N LEU A 229 -2.09 4.53 21.31
CA LEU A 229 -1.27 3.34 21.32
C LEU A 229 -0.18 3.43 20.23
N ALA A 230 -0.56 3.82 19.01
CA ALA A 230 0.39 3.99 17.91
C ALA A 230 1.46 5.06 18.21
N ILE A 231 1.06 6.19 18.79
CA ILE A 231 1.98 7.26 19.21
C ILE A 231 2.97 6.75 20.27
N LEU A 232 2.52 5.97 21.24
CA LEU A 232 3.39 5.35 22.25
C LEU A 232 4.39 4.35 21.64
N VAL A 233 3.97 3.57 20.64
CA VAL A 233 4.83 2.62 19.93
C VAL A 233 5.83 3.33 19.01
N GLY A 234 5.44 4.49 18.48
CA GLY A 234 6.18 5.22 17.47
C GLY A 234 5.52 5.10 16.10
N THR A 235 5.44 6.23 15.40
CA THR A 235 4.82 6.35 14.08
C THR A 235 5.79 6.93 13.07
N ASP A 236 5.36 7.10 11.82
CA ASP A 236 6.14 7.86 10.84
C ASP A 236 6.31 9.35 11.22
N PHE A 237 5.59 9.84 12.24
CA PHE A 237 5.58 11.25 12.68
C PHE A 237 6.21 11.49 14.06
N ASN A 238 6.54 10.44 14.83
CA ASN A 238 7.19 10.55 16.13
C ASN A 238 7.98 9.27 16.47
N GLU A 239 9.03 9.38 17.29
CA GLU A 239 9.91 8.23 17.60
C GLU A 239 9.28 7.16 18.51
N GLY A 240 8.19 7.50 19.19
CA GLY A 240 7.59 6.65 20.24
C GLY A 240 8.23 6.86 21.60
N ALA A 241 7.78 6.08 22.58
CA ALA A 241 8.37 6.05 23.93
C ALA A 241 9.30 4.85 24.10
N GLU A 242 10.40 5.04 24.81
CA GLU A 242 11.46 4.06 24.96
C GLU A 242 10.96 2.77 25.64
N GLY A 243 11.24 1.63 25.00
CA GLY A 243 10.84 0.32 25.52
C GLY A 243 9.33 0.07 25.51
N ILE A 244 8.56 0.83 24.73
CA ILE A 244 7.12 0.64 24.57
C ILE A 244 6.79 -0.07 23.26
N GLY A 245 6.52 -1.37 23.37
CA GLY A 245 5.99 -2.18 22.25
C GLY A 245 4.45 -2.24 22.24
N PRO A 246 3.84 -2.81 21.17
CA PRO A 246 2.39 -2.78 20.94
C PRO A 246 1.55 -3.36 22.06
N LYS A 247 1.99 -4.48 22.65
CA LYS A 247 1.29 -5.13 23.78
C LYS A 247 1.35 -4.28 25.05
N LYS A 248 2.48 -3.60 25.29
CA LYS A 248 2.66 -2.74 26.46
C LYS A 248 1.86 -1.44 26.29
N ALA A 249 1.90 -0.85 25.09
CA ALA A 249 1.08 0.30 24.72
C ALA A 249 -0.41 0.00 24.89
N LEU A 250 -0.89 -1.16 24.43
CA LEU A 250 -2.27 -1.62 24.64
C LEU A 250 -2.67 -1.64 26.12
N LYS A 251 -1.82 -2.22 26.98
CA LYS A 251 -2.06 -2.26 28.43
C LYS A 251 -2.15 -0.84 29.00
N ILE A 252 -1.24 0.04 28.60
CA ILE A 252 -1.19 1.44 29.07
C ILE A 252 -2.47 2.18 28.67
N VAL A 253 -2.90 2.13 27.41
CA VAL A 253 -4.09 2.88 26.97
C VAL A 253 -5.38 2.34 27.61
N ARG A 254 -5.46 1.04 27.88
CA ARG A 254 -6.58 0.45 28.61
C ARG A 254 -6.66 0.92 30.07
N GLU A 255 -5.51 1.01 30.75
CA GLU A 255 -5.45 1.41 32.15
C GLU A 255 -5.55 2.93 32.36
N LYS A 256 -4.96 3.71 31.45
CA LYS A 256 -4.78 5.16 31.61
C LYS A 256 -5.73 5.98 30.74
N GLY A 257 -6.38 5.36 29.76
CA GLY A 257 -7.33 6.01 28.86
C GLY A 257 -6.65 6.84 27.78
N LYS A 258 -5.76 7.77 28.15
CA LYS A 258 -5.05 8.68 27.25
C LYS A 258 -3.57 8.83 27.62
N ILE A 259 -2.74 9.24 26.66
CA ILE A 259 -1.30 9.49 26.88
C ILE A 259 -1.04 10.53 27.97
N GLU A 260 -1.90 11.54 28.12
CA GLU A 260 -1.77 12.62 29.10
C GLU A 260 -1.78 12.10 30.55
N ASN A 261 -2.38 10.93 30.77
CA ASN A 261 -2.43 10.26 32.08
C ASN A 261 -1.22 9.35 32.31
N THR A 262 -0.18 9.44 31.47
CA THR A 262 1.02 8.60 31.49
C THR A 262 2.28 9.45 31.66
N PRO A 263 3.36 8.91 32.25
CA PRO A 263 4.64 9.62 32.32
C PRO A 263 5.29 9.83 30.95
N TYR A 264 4.85 9.11 29.91
CA TYR A 264 5.39 9.19 28.55
C TYR A 264 5.03 10.48 27.82
N LEU A 265 4.06 11.26 28.33
CA LEU A 265 3.76 12.60 27.79
C LEU A 265 4.99 13.51 27.84
N ALA A 266 5.78 13.44 28.93
CA ALA A 266 6.98 14.27 29.08
C ALA A 266 8.10 13.88 28.11
N GLU A 267 8.15 12.60 27.73
CA GLU A 267 9.13 12.05 26.79
C GLU A 267 8.78 12.41 25.35
N ILE A 268 7.51 12.24 24.95
CA ILE A 268 7.05 12.49 23.58
C ILE A 268 6.80 13.99 23.33
N GLY A 269 6.35 14.70 24.35
CA GLY A 269 5.95 16.11 24.30
C GLY A 269 4.48 16.29 23.93
N GLU A 270 3.78 17.14 24.69
CA GLU A 270 2.34 17.42 24.52
C GLU A 270 1.99 17.90 23.10
N LYS A 271 2.80 18.83 22.57
CA LYS A 271 2.63 19.33 21.20
C LYS A 271 2.73 18.23 20.15
N THR A 272 3.72 17.34 20.28
CA THR A 272 3.91 16.21 19.36
C THR A 272 2.70 15.28 19.40
N VAL A 273 2.20 14.96 20.59
CA VAL A 273 1.01 14.11 20.76
C VAL A 273 -0.21 14.73 20.08
N GLU A 274 -0.44 16.02 20.28
CA GLU A 274 -1.56 16.74 19.66
C GLU A 274 -1.45 16.78 18.13
N GLU A 275 -0.27 17.09 17.60
CA GLU A 275 -0.01 17.16 16.16
C GLU A 275 -0.22 15.79 15.49
N VAL A 276 0.35 14.72 16.06
CA VAL A 276 0.22 13.36 15.49
C VAL A 276 -1.23 12.85 15.60
N ARG A 277 -1.93 13.11 16.71
CA ARG A 277 -3.36 12.79 16.81
C ARG A 277 -4.18 13.51 15.74
N SER A 278 -3.91 14.79 15.53
CA SER A 278 -4.60 15.58 14.51
C SER A 278 -4.42 14.99 13.12
N ILE A 279 -3.20 14.55 12.77
CA ILE A 279 -2.92 13.90 11.49
C ILE A 279 -3.81 12.65 11.29
N PHE A 280 -3.88 11.76 12.28
CA PHE A 280 -4.65 10.52 12.14
C PHE A 280 -6.16 10.70 12.28
N LEU A 281 -6.62 11.52 13.23
CA LEU A 281 -8.04 11.68 13.56
C LEU A 281 -8.74 12.72 12.68
N ARG A 282 -8.00 13.68 12.13
CA ARG A 282 -8.51 14.75 11.26
C ARG A 282 -7.58 14.94 10.04
N PRO A 283 -7.38 13.88 9.23
CA PRO A 283 -6.51 13.98 8.06
C PRO A 283 -7.06 15.01 7.07
N LYS A 284 -6.17 15.65 6.31
CA LYS A 284 -6.57 16.44 5.14
C LYS A 284 -6.95 15.50 4.00
N PHE A 285 -8.07 15.76 3.36
CA PHE A 285 -8.56 14.96 2.23
C PHE A 285 -9.33 15.85 1.25
N ILE A 286 -9.47 15.37 0.02
CA ILE A 286 -10.34 15.93 -1.01
C ILE A 286 -11.76 15.43 -0.76
N GLU A 287 -12.68 16.36 -0.54
CA GLU A 287 -14.09 16.06 -0.27
C GLU A 287 -14.86 15.64 -1.53
N GLU A 288 -14.59 16.31 -2.65
CA GLU A 288 -15.28 16.15 -3.92
C GLU A 288 -14.36 15.51 -4.96
N TYR A 289 -14.74 14.33 -5.43
CA TYR A 289 -14.04 13.60 -6.47
C TYR A 289 -15.04 12.72 -7.23
N ARG A 290 -14.67 12.28 -8.43
CA ARG A 290 -15.49 11.40 -9.25
C ARG A 290 -14.71 10.16 -9.63
N LEU A 291 -15.29 8.99 -9.31
CA LEU A 291 -14.71 7.71 -9.69
C LEU A 291 -15.45 7.17 -10.91
N GLU A 292 -14.74 7.05 -12.03
CA GLU A 292 -15.28 6.53 -13.27
C GLU A 292 -14.31 5.52 -13.86
N TRP A 293 -14.78 4.28 -14.02
CA TRP A 293 -14.04 3.23 -14.69
C TRP A 293 -14.43 3.20 -16.16
N LYS A 294 -13.42 3.15 -17.02
CA LYS A 294 -13.56 3.14 -18.47
C LYS A 294 -13.05 1.80 -19.03
N LYS A 295 -13.36 1.54 -20.30
CA LYS A 295 -12.76 0.41 -21.00
C LYS A 295 -11.26 0.68 -21.24
N PRO A 296 -10.40 -0.36 -21.20
CA PRO A 296 -9.00 -0.22 -21.57
C PRO A 296 -8.81 0.29 -23.00
N GLN A 297 -7.83 1.17 -23.20
CA GLN A 297 -7.44 1.74 -24.49
C GLN A 297 -6.42 0.80 -25.16
N ARG A 298 -6.93 -0.16 -25.93
CA ARG A 298 -6.15 -1.31 -26.38
C ARG A 298 -4.96 -0.92 -27.25
N GLU A 299 -5.19 -0.11 -28.28
CA GLU A 299 -4.17 0.30 -29.23
C GLU A 299 -3.07 1.10 -28.54
N GLU A 300 -3.45 2.03 -27.68
CA GLU A 300 -2.55 2.89 -26.91
C GLU A 300 -1.76 2.11 -25.84
N LEU A 301 -2.35 1.09 -25.21
CA LEU A 301 -1.65 0.18 -24.30
C LEU A 301 -0.57 -0.62 -25.02
N ILE A 302 -0.86 -1.11 -26.23
CA ILE A 302 0.11 -1.85 -27.03
C ILE A 302 1.24 -0.92 -27.47
N GLU A 303 0.92 0.30 -27.90
CA GLU A 303 1.95 1.29 -28.26
C GLU A 303 2.86 1.59 -27.06
N PHE A 304 2.26 1.96 -25.93
CA PHE A 304 2.99 2.34 -24.73
C PHE A 304 3.86 1.21 -24.20
N LEU A 305 3.30 0.01 -24.00
CA LEU A 305 4.06 -1.08 -23.41
C LEU A 305 5.03 -1.73 -24.40
N CYS A 306 4.61 -1.98 -25.64
CA CYS A 306 5.41 -2.77 -26.57
C CYS A 306 6.39 -1.93 -27.36
N ARG A 307 6.01 -0.73 -27.82
CA ARG A 307 6.94 0.12 -28.59
C ARG A 307 7.80 0.98 -27.69
N GLU A 308 7.23 1.56 -26.63
CA GLU A 308 8.02 2.43 -25.75
C GLU A 308 8.82 1.64 -24.70
N HIS A 309 8.39 0.45 -24.27
CA HIS A 309 9.00 -0.28 -23.15
C HIS A 309 9.36 -1.76 -23.43
N ASP A 310 9.38 -2.17 -24.70
CA ASP A 310 9.84 -3.49 -25.16
C ASP A 310 9.06 -4.71 -24.61
N PHE A 311 7.80 -4.54 -24.21
CA PHE A 311 6.96 -5.66 -23.79
C PHE A 311 6.53 -6.52 -24.99
N SER A 312 6.32 -7.82 -24.74
CA SER A 312 5.77 -8.74 -25.75
C SER A 312 4.33 -8.34 -26.14
N VAL A 313 4.13 -8.02 -27.42
CA VAL A 313 2.81 -7.71 -28.01
C VAL A 313 1.82 -8.84 -27.76
N GLU A 314 2.25 -10.10 -27.87
CA GLU A 314 1.40 -11.26 -27.65
C GLU A 314 0.90 -11.32 -26.21
N THR A 315 1.80 -11.11 -25.23
CA THR A 315 1.46 -11.15 -23.80
C THR A 315 0.52 -10.00 -23.43
N VAL A 316 0.85 -8.78 -23.87
CA VAL A 316 0.03 -7.59 -23.58
C VAL A 316 -1.35 -7.73 -24.20
N SER A 317 -1.44 -8.13 -25.47
CA SER A 317 -2.73 -8.29 -26.17
C SER A 317 -3.64 -9.29 -25.44
N LYS A 318 -3.12 -10.47 -25.04
CA LYS A 318 -3.91 -11.46 -24.29
C LYS A 318 -4.51 -10.90 -23.01
N VAL A 319 -3.73 -10.11 -22.25
CA VAL A 319 -4.19 -9.51 -20.99
C VAL A 319 -5.25 -8.45 -21.25
N VAL A 320 -5.03 -7.58 -22.24
CA VAL A 320 -5.95 -6.48 -22.58
C VAL A 320 -7.25 -7.00 -23.19
N ASP A 321 -7.19 -8.04 -24.02
CA ASP A 321 -8.37 -8.68 -24.60
C ASP A 321 -9.23 -9.32 -23.50
N SER A 322 -8.58 -9.95 -22.51
CA SER A 322 -9.28 -10.51 -21.34
C SER A 322 -9.96 -9.42 -20.51
N LEU A 323 -9.31 -8.27 -20.33
CA LEU A 323 -9.88 -7.12 -19.62
C LEU A 323 -11.05 -6.46 -20.36
N SER A 324 -10.95 -6.38 -21.69
CA SER A 324 -11.98 -5.77 -22.54
C SER A 324 -13.27 -6.58 -22.58
N ALA A 325 -13.20 -7.89 -22.31
CA ALA A 325 -14.34 -8.78 -22.17
C ALA A 325 -15.07 -8.65 -20.83
N VAL A 326 -14.49 -7.96 -19.84
CA VAL A 326 -15.15 -7.70 -18.55
C VAL A 326 -16.11 -6.53 -18.71
N ASP A 327 -17.39 -6.75 -18.44
CA ASP A 327 -18.38 -5.67 -18.37
C ASP A 327 -18.17 -4.85 -17.10
N ILE A 328 -17.30 -3.84 -17.20
CA ILE A 328 -17.00 -2.90 -16.11
C ILE A 328 -18.24 -2.04 -15.73
N VAL A 329 -19.24 -1.97 -16.61
CA VAL A 329 -20.36 -1.01 -16.56
C VAL A 329 -21.64 -1.60 -15.91
N SER A 330 -21.81 -2.92 -15.81
CA SER A 330 -23.13 -3.53 -15.55
C SER A 330 -23.48 -3.90 -14.10
N GLN A 331 -22.62 -3.65 -13.10
CA GLN A 331 -22.89 -4.03 -11.69
C GLN A 331 -23.23 -2.86 -10.75
N GLN A 332 -23.94 -1.83 -11.22
CA GLN A 332 -24.39 -0.71 -10.35
C GLN A 332 -25.89 -0.45 -10.30
N SER A 333 -26.74 -1.32 -10.85
CA SER A 333 -28.18 -1.04 -10.94
C SER A 333 -29.13 -1.99 -10.17
N LEU A 334 -28.67 -2.77 -9.17
CA LEU A 334 -29.60 -3.66 -8.45
C LEU A 334 -29.63 -3.67 -6.92
N ASP A 335 -28.69 -3.06 -6.17
CA ASP A 335 -28.74 -3.11 -4.68
C ASP A 335 -28.70 -1.73 -4.01
N LYS A 336 -29.48 -0.78 -4.53
CA LYS A 336 -30.30 0.04 -3.63
C LYS A 336 -31.63 -0.71 -3.54
N TRP A 337 -32.24 -0.79 -2.36
CA TRP A 337 -33.49 -1.53 -2.05
C TRP A 337 -33.29 -2.97 -1.55
N SER A 338 -32.90 -3.10 -0.28
CA SER A 338 -33.49 -4.03 0.71
C SER A 338 -33.08 -3.61 2.12
#